data_AF-A0A974HIS2-F1
#
_entry.id   AF-A0A974HIS2-F1
#
_cell.length_a   1.000
_cell.length_b   1.000
_cell.length_c   1.000
_cell.angle_alpha   90.00
_cell.angle_beta   90.00
_cell.angle_gamma   90.00
#
_symmetry.space_group_name_H-M   'P 1'
#
loop_
_entity.id
_entity.type
_entity.pdbx_description
1 polymer ?
#
loop_
_entity_poly.entity_id
_entity_poly.type
_entity_poly.pdbx_seq_one_letter_code
_entity_poly.pdbx_strand_id
1 'polypeptide(L)'
;MVSPETTQHLNNGHILEKEDVPAPVSNGDLQVTVSELPRSPDTELPPEQQQQEEEEREAMLPGQPLDTRLYRRRFVILAVFSLYSLVNAYQWIQYSIITSIFTQFYQVSSNKIDWLSVVYMVAYVPLIFPATWLLDKKGLRVTALLGSGLNCLGAWLKCASVRPDLFGVTMFAQTVCSVAQVFILGLPSQVASVWFGPKEVSTACATAVLGNQLGTAIGFLLPPVLVPKVDNDVELTGHNISIMFYGTAVVSTLLFILTIAVFKEKPKIPPSQSQAVLQNEAPEDYSYKTSIVNLFRNVPFVLLLISYGIMTGSFYSVSTLLNQMITFHYAGEEVNAGRIGLTLVLAGMVGSIICGLWLDYSKTYKQTTLIVYILSFVGMLVFTFTLDLGNLIVVFVTGGVLGFFMTGYLPLGFEFAVEITYPESEGTSSGLLNASAQIFGILFTLAQAKLTTDYNPQAGNIFLCAWMFVGIILTALIRSDLKRHNVNAGITKSELKPVPVQEEGFIISTTQSSSAV
;
A
#
# COMPACT_ATOMS: atom_id res chain seq x y z
N MET A 1 19.28 -0.62 69.51
CA MET A 1 20.26 0.49 69.69
C MET A 1 19.78 1.62 68.79
N VAL A 2 18.86 2.45 69.28
CA VAL A 2 19.14 3.74 69.95
C VAL A 2 19.85 4.72 69.01
N SER A 3 19.08 5.71 68.55
CA SER A 3 19.46 6.98 67.89
C SER A 3 20.23 7.89 68.88
N PRO A 4 20.48 9.21 68.68
CA PRO A 4 20.58 10.08 67.48
C PRO A 4 21.87 10.96 67.52
N GLU A 5 22.09 11.83 66.53
CA GLU A 5 22.68 13.16 66.80
C GLU A 5 21.92 14.24 66.03
N THR A 6 21.65 15.33 66.75
CA THR A 6 20.79 16.47 66.39
C THR A 6 21.53 17.74 66.79
N THR A 7 21.49 18.79 65.95
CA THR A 7 21.65 20.21 66.32
C THR A 7 21.09 21.01 65.13
N GLN A 8 19.92 21.69 65.12
CA GLN A 8 19.40 22.86 65.88
C GLN A 8 20.39 24.05 65.86
N HIS A 9 20.09 25.31 65.51
CA HIS A 9 18.89 26.17 65.39
C HIS A 9 19.19 27.31 64.37
N LEU A 10 18.23 28.00 63.72
CA LEU A 10 17.51 29.19 64.25
C LEU A 10 16.38 29.65 63.29
N ASN A 11 15.45 30.39 63.89
CA ASN A 11 14.06 30.66 63.52
C ASN A 11 13.85 32.16 63.16
N ASN A 12 12.78 32.47 62.40
CA ASN A 12 11.95 33.70 62.34
C ASN A 12 11.10 33.61 61.03
N GLY A 13 9.79 33.79 60.91
CA GLY A 13 8.66 34.22 61.77
C GLY A 13 7.57 34.87 60.86
N HIS A 14 6.27 34.66 61.18
CA HIS A 14 5.00 35.20 60.59
C HIS A 14 4.45 34.47 59.32
N ILE A 15 3.30 33.73 59.30
CA ILE A 15 1.86 33.88 59.69
C ILE A 15 1.02 34.73 58.71
N LEU A 16 -0.18 34.19 58.38
CA LEU A 16 -1.38 34.71 57.65
C LEU A 16 -1.48 34.18 56.20
N GLU A 17 -2.60 33.73 55.63
CA GLU A 17 -3.98 33.39 56.05
C GLU A 17 -4.62 32.68 54.83
N LYS A 18 -5.67 31.88 55.02
CA LYS A 18 -6.43 31.21 53.94
C LYS A 18 -7.31 32.24 53.22
N GLU A 19 -7.30 32.27 51.89
CA GLU A 19 -8.35 32.91 51.09
C GLU A 19 -8.96 31.94 50.07
N ASP A 20 -10.23 31.65 50.34
CA ASP A 20 -11.41 31.47 49.49
C ASP A 20 -11.34 30.83 48.09
N VAL A 21 -12.08 29.73 47.99
CA VAL A 21 -12.57 29.06 46.78
C VAL A 21 -13.85 29.76 46.31
N PRO A 22 -13.97 30.21 45.04
CA PRO A 22 -15.28 30.53 44.47
C PRO A 22 -15.95 29.29 43.86
N ALA A 23 -17.23 29.15 44.15
CA ALA A 23 -18.17 28.15 43.61
C ALA A 23 -18.48 28.39 42.11
N PRO A 24 -19.12 27.43 41.40
CA PRO A 24 -19.22 27.45 39.95
C PRO A 24 -20.29 28.44 39.46
N VAL A 25 -19.95 29.25 38.46
CA VAL A 25 -20.87 30.17 37.78
C VAL A 25 -21.56 29.44 36.63
N SER A 26 -22.88 29.64 36.57
CA SER A 26 -23.88 29.14 35.62
C SER A 26 -23.46 29.20 34.14
N ASN A 27 -23.83 28.14 33.40
CA ASN A 27 -23.88 28.15 31.93
C ASN A 27 -24.73 29.32 31.44
N GLY A 28 -24.12 30.23 30.70
CA GLY A 28 -24.77 31.24 29.87
C GLY A 28 -24.15 31.19 28.47
N ASP A 29 -25.00 31.14 27.46
CA ASP A 29 -24.66 31.02 26.05
C ASP A 29 -23.65 32.08 25.58
N LEU A 30 -22.42 31.66 25.26
CA LEU A 30 -21.45 32.50 24.57
C LEU A 30 -21.68 32.39 23.05
N GLN A 31 -22.46 33.32 22.50
CA GLN A 31 -22.46 33.61 21.07
C GLN A 31 -21.13 34.29 20.70
N VAL A 32 -20.28 33.59 19.95
CA VAL A 32 -19.09 34.17 19.32
C VAL A 32 -19.56 34.98 18.11
N THR A 33 -19.57 36.31 18.22
CA THR A 33 -19.81 37.22 17.10
C THR A 33 -18.49 37.44 16.36
N VAL A 34 -18.42 37.03 15.09
CA VAL A 34 -17.28 37.33 14.21
C VAL A 34 -17.38 38.80 13.80
N SER A 35 -16.48 39.64 14.31
CA SER A 35 -16.33 41.04 13.87
C SER A 35 -15.57 41.07 12.54
N GLU A 36 -16.23 41.50 11.47
CA GLU A 36 -15.60 41.76 10.17
C GLU A 36 -14.62 42.94 10.26
N LEU A 37 -13.38 42.74 9.80
CA LEU A 37 -12.44 43.83 9.52
C LEU A 37 -12.90 44.60 8.26
N PRO A 38 -12.75 45.93 8.20
CA PRO A 38 -13.18 46.71 7.04
C PRO A 38 -12.37 46.35 5.78
N ARG A 39 -13.04 46.00 4.68
CA ARG A 39 -12.42 45.85 3.36
C ARG A 39 -11.98 47.22 2.82
N SER A 40 -10.77 47.27 2.27
CA SER A 40 -10.32 48.35 1.38
C SER A 40 -11.17 48.35 0.10
N PRO A 41 -11.67 49.50 -0.38
CA PRO A 41 -12.37 49.56 -1.65
C PRO A 41 -11.36 49.40 -2.80
N ASP A 42 -11.82 48.81 -3.89
CA ASP A 42 -11.13 48.68 -5.20
C ASP A 42 -10.34 47.39 -5.44
N THR A 43 -11.05 46.26 -5.55
CA THR A 43 -10.82 45.23 -6.59
C THR A 43 -12.10 44.38 -6.71
N GLU A 44 -13.01 44.73 -7.62
CA GLU A 44 -14.13 43.85 -7.95
C GLU A 44 -13.59 42.61 -8.68
N LEU A 45 -13.71 41.43 -8.04
CA LEU A 45 -13.42 40.14 -8.66
C LEU A 45 -14.39 39.86 -9.82
N PRO A 46 -13.97 39.16 -10.89
CA PRO A 46 -14.86 38.74 -11.98
C PRO A 46 -16.12 38.02 -11.47
N PRO A 47 -17.28 38.18 -12.11
CA PRO A 47 -18.56 37.63 -11.64
C PRO A 47 -18.56 36.09 -11.50
N GLU A 48 -17.75 35.37 -12.27
CA GLU A 48 -17.57 33.91 -12.12
C GLU A 48 -16.86 33.54 -10.81
N GLN A 49 -15.93 34.36 -10.32
CA GLN A 49 -15.24 34.15 -9.05
C GLN A 49 -16.10 34.58 -7.86
N GLN A 50 -16.95 35.59 -8.04
CA GLN A 50 -17.95 35.98 -7.03
C GLN A 50 -19.03 34.90 -6.86
N GLN A 51 -19.48 34.28 -7.96
CA GLN A 51 -20.38 33.12 -7.90
C GLN A 51 -19.72 31.91 -7.25
N GLN A 52 -18.44 31.63 -7.54
CA GLN A 52 -17.70 30.57 -6.84
C GLN A 52 -17.50 30.86 -5.36
N GLU A 53 -17.22 32.10 -4.96
CA GLU A 53 -17.12 32.47 -3.54
C GLU A 53 -18.49 32.43 -2.82
N GLU A 54 -19.59 32.74 -3.51
CA GLU A 54 -20.94 32.59 -2.97
C GLU A 54 -21.36 31.11 -2.86
N GLU A 55 -21.04 30.28 -3.84
CA GLU A 55 -21.24 28.82 -3.79
C GLU A 55 -20.37 28.17 -2.69
N GLU A 56 -19.10 28.58 -2.55
CA GLU A 56 -18.24 28.15 -1.43
C GLU A 56 -18.77 28.63 -0.07
N ARG A 57 -19.30 29.86 0.01
CA ARG A 57 -19.94 30.37 1.24
C ARG A 57 -21.23 29.62 1.58
N GLU A 58 -22.06 29.28 0.58
CA GLU A 58 -23.24 28.44 0.80
C GLU A 58 -22.88 27.01 1.18
N ALA A 59 -21.80 26.45 0.63
CA ALA A 59 -21.27 25.14 1.03
C ALA A 59 -20.64 25.14 2.45
N MET A 60 -20.18 26.30 2.94
CA MET A 60 -19.65 26.48 4.29
C MET A 60 -20.72 26.86 5.33
N LEU A 61 -21.96 27.13 4.93
CA LEU A 61 -23.07 27.22 5.88
C LEU A 61 -23.29 25.83 6.51
N PRO A 62 -23.54 25.73 7.84
CA PRO A 62 -23.88 24.47 8.46
C PRO A 62 -25.27 24.04 7.98
N GLY A 63 -25.34 23.39 6.81
CA GLY A 63 -26.44 22.51 6.47
C GLY A 63 -26.61 21.49 7.58
N GLN A 64 -27.87 21.06 7.83
CA GLN A 64 -28.16 20.06 8.85
C GLN A 64 -27.13 18.91 8.75
N PRO A 65 -26.43 18.56 9.85
CA PRO A 65 -25.42 17.51 9.80
C PRO A 65 -26.10 16.24 9.28
N LEU A 66 -25.76 15.84 8.05
CA LEU A 66 -26.28 14.63 7.45
C LEU A 66 -26.03 13.47 8.40
N ASP A 67 -27.07 12.69 8.71
CA ASP A 67 -26.98 11.56 9.63
C ASP A 67 -25.86 10.61 9.16
N THR A 68 -24.86 10.39 10.02
CA THR A 68 -23.76 9.45 9.76
C THR A 68 -23.81 8.33 10.79
N ARG A 69 -23.66 7.07 10.33
CA ARG A 69 -23.69 5.91 11.23
C ARG A 69 -22.74 4.82 10.80
N LEU A 70 -21.89 4.39 11.72
CA LEU A 70 -20.98 3.28 11.52
C LEU A 70 -21.65 1.95 11.90
N TYR A 71 -21.70 1.01 10.97
CA TYR A 71 -22.32 -0.31 11.18
C TYR A 71 -21.26 -1.36 11.53
N ARG A 72 -21.52 -2.24 12.50
CA ARG A 72 -20.64 -3.39 12.81
C ARG A 72 -20.37 -4.31 11.61
N ARG A 73 -21.28 -4.33 10.63
CA ARG A 73 -21.16 -5.09 9.38
C ARG A 73 -19.90 -4.74 8.56
N ARG A 74 -19.35 -3.53 8.71
CA ARG A 74 -18.12 -3.10 8.02
C ARG A 74 -16.92 -4.01 8.26
N PHE A 75 -16.75 -4.50 9.49
CA PHE A 75 -15.68 -5.42 9.85
C PHE A 75 -15.87 -6.80 9.23
N VAL A 76 -17.12 -7.25 9.09
CA VAL A 76 -17.44 -8.51 8.40
C VAL A 76 -17.12 -8.38 6.91
N ILE A 77 -17.46 -7.26 6.27
CA ILE A 77 -17.13 -6.99 4.86
C ILE A 77 -15.60 -6.97 4.66
N LEU A 78 -14.88 -6.24 5.52
CA LEU A 78 -13.42 -6.19 5.50
C LEU A 78 -12.79 -7.58 5.71
N ALA A 79 -13.30 -8.38 6.64
CA ALA A 79 -12.81 -9.73 6.89
C ALA A 79 -13.04 -10.64 5.68
N VAL A 80 -14.25 -10.64 5.10
CA VAL A 80 -14.56 -11.44 3.90
C VAL A 80 -13.68 -11.01 2.73
N PHE A 81 -13.52 -9.70 2.51
CA PHE A 81 -12.61 -9.13 1.52
C PHE A 81 -11.19 -9.67 1.70
N SER A 82 -10.65 -9.52 2.90
CA SER A 82 -9.28 -9.90 3.24
C SER A 82 -9.05 -11.39 3.02
N LEU A 83 -10.02 -12.23 3.38
CA LEU A 83 -9.92 -13.69 3.24
C LEU A 83 -9.96 -14.16 1.77
N TYR A 84 -10.81 -13.60 0.91
CA TYR A 84 -10.78 -14.02 -0.49
C TYR A 84 -9.57 -13.42 -1.23
N SER A 85 -9.11 -12.23 -0.82
CA SER A 85 -7.87 -11.63 -1.32
C SER A 85 -6.65 -12.50 -0.97
N LEU A 86 -6.61 -13.00 0.28
CA LEU A 86 -5.63 -13.98 0.75
C LEU A 86 -5.62 -15.23 -0.17
N VAL A 87 -6.78 -15.81 -0.46
CA VAL A 87 -6.86 -16.99 -1.33
C VAL A 87 -6.38 -16.70 -2.75
N ASN A 88 -6.65 -15.51 -3.30
CA ASN A 88 -6.14 -15.13 -4.62
C ASN A 88 -4.60 -14.99 -4.63
N ALA A 89 -4.02 -14.38 -3.59
CA ALA A 89 -2.57 -14.26 -3.42
C ALA A 89 -1.87 -15.62 -3.22
N TYR A 90 -2.50 -16.51 -2.44
CA TYR A 90 -2.06 -17.90 -2.34
C TYR A 90 -2.00 -18.58 -3.72
N GLN A 91 -3.08 -18.46 -4.50
CA GLN A 91 -3.20 -19.06 -5.83
C GLN A 91 -2.23 -18.48 -6.86
N TRP A 92 -1.76 -17.26 -6.67
CA TRP A 92 -0.72 -16.64 -7.49
C TRP A 92 0.62 -17.37 -7.33
N ILE A 93 1.10 -17.49 -6.09
CA ILE A 93 2.46 -17.97 -5.80
C ILE A 93 2.57 -19.51 -5.69
N GLN A 94 1.46 -20.22 -5.53
CA GLN A 94 1.44 -21.66 -5.25
C GLN A 94 2.23 -22.53 -6.25
N TYR A 95 2.32 -22.12 -7.52
CA TYR A 95 3.09 -22.85 -8.53
C TYR A 95 4.58 -22.51 -8.48
N SER A 96 4.89 -21.23 -8.29
CA SER A 96 6.26 -20.71 -8.32
C SER A 96 7.13 -21.24 -7.18
N ILE A 97 6.56 -21.42 -5.98
CA ILE A 97 7.34 -21.91 -4.83
C ILE A 97 7.71 -23.39 -4.91
N ILE A 98 6.99 -24.17 -5.73
CA ILE A 98 7.26 -25.59 -6.01
C ILE A 98 7.52 -25.80 -7.50
N THR A 99 8.26 -24.87 -8.12
CA THR A 99 8.58 -24.90 -9.55
C THR A 99 9.29 -26.20 -9.95
N SER A 100 10.22 -26.69 -9.14
CA SER A 100 10.94 -27.95 -9.38
C SER A 100 10.00 -29.16 -9.47
N ILE A 101 8.89 -29.16 -8.72
CA ILE A 101 7.90 -30.24 -8.72
C ILE A 101 7.03 -30.17 -9.97
N PHE A 102 6.54 -28.97 -10.32
CA PHE A 102 5.67 -28.80 -11.49
C PHE A 102 6.41 -28.95 -12.83
N THR A 103 7.70 -28.61 -12.89
CA THR A 103 8.54 -28.91 -14.06
C THR A 103 8.66 -30.41 -14.30
N GLN A 104 8.85 -31.21 -13.23
CA GLN A 104 8.87 -32.67 -13.31
C GLN A 104 7.49 -33.27 -13.59
N PHE A 105 6.43 -32.77 -12.95
CA PHE A 105 5.06 -33.30 -13.10
C PHE A 105 4.50 -33.08 -14.51
N TYR A 106 4.63 -31.87 -15.07
CA TYR A 106 4.13 -31.54 -16.41
C TYR A 106 5.15 -31.76 -17.54
N GLN A 107 6.40 -32.13 -17.21
CA GLN A 107 7.50 -32.28 -18.18
C GLN A 107 7.71 -31.02 -19.04
N VAL A 108 7.69 -29.85 -18.38
CA VAL A 108 7.86 -28.52 -19.00
C VAL A 108 9.07 -27.80 -18.41
N SER A 109 9.59 -26.79 -19.12
CA SER A 109 10.68 -25.96 -18.62
C SER A 109 10.23 -25.02 -17.49
N SER A 110 11.16 -24.61 -16.61
CA SER A 110 10.90 -23.65 -15.53
C SER A 110 10.29 -22.35 -16.06
N ASN A 111 10.76 -21.86 -17.21
CA ASN A 111 10.19 -20.69 -17.88
C ASN A 111 8.67 -20.81 -18.12
N LYS A 112 8.15 -22.00 -18.47
CA LYS A 112 6.71 -22.21 -18.65
C LYS A 112 5.96 -22.15 -17.32
N ILE A 113 6.57 -22.61 -16.23
CA ILE A 113 6.00 -22.49 -14.88
C ILE A 113 6.03 -21.03 -14.42
N ASP A 114 7.09 -20.27 -14.71
CA ASP A 114 7.17 -18.84 -14.39
C ASP A 114 6.05 -18.03 -15.06
N TRP A 115 5.62 -18.43 -16.26
CA TRP A 115 4.45 -17.84 -16.93
C TRP A 115 3.14 -17.98 -16.14
N LEU A 116 3.00 -18.96 -15.23
CA LEU A 116 1.85 -19.07 -14.32
C LEU A 116 1.82 -17.95 -13.29
N SER A 117 2.96 -17.35 -12.95
CA SER A 117 3.02 -16.12 -12.13
C SER A 117 2.90 -14.88 -13.02
N VAL A 118 3.62 -14.83 -14.15
CA VAL A 118 3.61 -13.67 -15.06
C VAL A 118 2.20 -13.39 -15.63
N VAL A 119 1.35 -14.41 -15.81
CA VAL A 119 -0.03 -14.21 -16.29
C VAL A 119 -0.90 -13.37 -15.34
N TYR A 120 -0.60 -13.37 -14.03
CA TYR A 120 -1.23 -12.46 -13.06
C TYR A 120 -0.92 -11.00 -13.39
N MET A 121 0.35 -10.73 -13.66
CA MET A 121 0.84 -9.40 -13.99
C MET A 121 0.32 -8.95 -15.36
N VAL A 122 0.35 -9.84 -16.36
CA VAL A 122 -0.11 -9.55 -17.73
C VAL A 122 -1.61 -9.28 -17.77
N ALA A 123 -2.43 -10.02 -17.03
CA ALA A 123 -3.88 -9.79 -17.01
C ALA A 123 -4.23 -8.45 -16.35
N TYR A 124 -3.47 -8.03 -15.33
CA TYR A 124 -3.75 -6.80 -14.58
C TYR A 124 -3.62 -5.53 -15.45
N VAL A 125 -2.52 -5.40 -16.20
CA VAL A 125 -2.20 -4.17 -16.95
C VAL A 125 -3.32 -3.69 -17.90
N PRO A 126 -3.90 -4.54 -18.78
CA PRO A 126 -4.99 -4.11 -19.66
C PRO A 126 -6.35 -4.06 -18.95
N LEU A 127 -6.59 -4.94 -17.96
CA LEU A 127 -7.91 -5.08 -17.36
C LEU A 127 -8.15 -4.11 -16.18
N ILE A 128 -7.13 -3.44 -15.67
CA ILE A 128 -7.32 -2.45 -14.60
C ILE A 128 -8.25 -1.30 -15.05
N PHE A 129 -8.14 -0.83 -16.29
CA PHE A 129 -9.01 0.22 -16.81
C PHE A 129 -10.50 -0.17 -16.83
N PRO A 130 -10.91 -1.30 -17.45
CA PRO A 130 -12.30 -1.73 -17.40
C PRO A 130 -12.75 -2.15 -16.00
N ALA A 131 -11.86 -2.69 -15.16
CA ALA A 131 -12.19 -3.04 -13.78
C ALA A 131 -12.50 -1.80 -12.93
N THR A 132 -11.69 -0.74 -13.04
CA THR A 132 -11.95 0.53 -12.36
C THR A 132 -13.21 1.20 -12.88
N TRP A 133 -13.41 1.24 -14.20
CA TRP A 133 -14.65 1.76 -14.79
C TRP A 133 -15.90 0.99 -14.29
N LEU A 134 -15.79 -0.33 -14.17
CA LEU A 134 -16.87 -1.17 -13.66
C LEU A 134 -17.13 -0.89 -12.18
N LEU A 135 -16.09 -0.70 -11.38
CA LEU A 135 -16.19 -0.34 -9.97
C LEU A 135 -16.89 1.01 -9.79
N ASP A 136 -16.56 2.00 -10.62
CA ASP A 136 -17.17 3.33 -10.58
C ASP A 136 -18.64 3.30 -11.02
N LYS A 137 -18.98 2.54 -12.08
CA LYS A 137 -20.34 2.52 -12.65
C LYS A 137 -21.31 1.52 -12.01
N LYS A 138 -20.83 0.36 -11.56
CA LYS A 138 -21.66 -0.75 -11.02
C LYS A 138 -21.46 -0.97 -9.52
N GLY A 139 -20.53 -0.25 -8.91
CA GLY A 139 -20.33 -0.23 -7.47
C GLY A 139 -19.62 -1.46 -6.90
N LEU A 140 -19.35 -1.38 -5.59
CA LEU A 140 -18.49 -2.29 -4.85
C LEU A 140 -18.98 -3.76 -4.87
N ARG A 141 -20.30 -3.98 -4.80
CA ARG A 141 -20.86 -5.33 -4.72
C ARG A 141 -20.62 -6.15 -5.98
N VAL A 142 -20.80 -5.56 -7.16
CA VAL A 142 -20.62 -6.26 -8.43
C VAL A 142 -19.15 -6.64 -8.62
N THR A 143 -18.24 -5.70 -8.34
CA THR A 143 -16.79 -5.92 -8.42
C THR A 143 -16.32 -7.02 -7.47
N ALA A 144 -16.80 -7.02 -6.21
CA ALA A 144 -16.46 -8.05 -5.24
C ALA A 144 -16.98 -9.45 -5.63
N LEU A 145 -18.20 -9.53 -6.19
CA LEU A 145 -18.77 -10.78 -6.69
C LEU A 145 -18.00 -11.34 -7.89
N LEU A 146 -17.57 -10.49 -8.81
CA LEU A 146 -16.74 -10.91 -9.95
C LEU A 146 -15.36 -11.39 -9.48
N GLY A 147 -14.70 -10.64 -8.58
CA GLY A 147 -13.40 -11.04 -8.03
C GLY A 147 -13.47 -12.39 -7.30
N SER A 148 -14.39 -12.53 -6.34
CA SER A 148 -14.53 -13.79 -5.60
C SER A 148 -15.05 -14.96 -6.46
N GLY A 149 -15.97 -14.70 -7.39
CA GLY A 149 -16.55 -15.70 -8.28
C GLY A 149 -15.56 -16.25 -9.30
N LEU A 150 -14.80 -15.38 -9.96
CA LEU A 150 -13.74 -15.80 -10.89
C LEU A 150 -12.62 -16.53 -10.16
N ASN A 151 -12.25 -16.09 -8.96
CA ASN A 151 -11.24 -16.78 -8.15
C ASN A 151 -11.71 -18.20 -7.76
N CYS A 152 -12.99 -18.36 -7.43
CA CYS A 152 -13.60 -19.67 -7.17
C CYS A 152 -13.66 -20.55 -8.43
N LEU A 153 -14.08 -19.98 -9.57
CA LEU A 153 -14.12 -20.70 -10.84
C LEU A 153 -12.72 -21.20 -11.24
N GLY A 154 -11.71 -20.34 -11.15
CA GLY A 154 -10.33 -20.72 -11.44
C GLY A 154 -9.81 -21.83 -10.50
N ALA A 155 -10.17 -21.81 -9.22
CA ALA A 155 -9.81 -22.88 -8.28
C ALA A 155 -10.39 -24.25 -8.68
N TRP A 156 -11.66 -24.29 -9.11
CA TRP A 156 -12.28 -25.52 -9.61
C TRP A 156 -11.68 -25.98 -10.94
N LEU A 157 -11.34 -25.05 -11.85
CA LEU A 157 -10.67 -25.38 -13.11
C LEU A 157 -9.27 -25.99 -12.87
N LYS A 158 -8.55 -25.58 -11.83
CA LYS A 158 -7.27 -26.20 -11.42
C LYS A 158 -7.46 -27.66 -10.99
N CYS A 159 -8.58 -28.00 -10.35
CA CYS A 159 -8.87 -29.38 -9.96
C CYS A 159 -8.97 -30.31 -11.19
N ALA A 160 -9.40 -29.78 -12.34
CA ALA A 160 -9.47 -30.52 -13.59
C ALA A 160 -8.11 -30.67 -14.31
N SER A 161 -7.05 -30.01 -13.84
CA SER A 161 -5.75 -29.99 -14.52
C SER A 161 -4.72 -30.95 -13.93
N VAL A 162 -5.11 -31.81 -12.97
CA VAL A 162 -4.20 -32.72 -12.25
C VAL A 162 -3.85 -33.96 -13.08
N ARG A 163 -3.22 -33.74 -14.22
CA ARG A 163 -2.62 -34.76 -15.08
C ARG A 163 -1.37 -34.20 -15.76
N PRO A 164 -0.33 -35.03 -16.02
CA PRO A 164 0.92 -34.57 -16.63
C PRO A 164 0.77 -33.87 -17.98
N ASP A 165 -0.26 -34.20 -18.77
CA ASP A 165 -0.49 -33.65 -20.11
C ASP A 165 -1.38 -32.40 -20.13
N LEU A 166 -1.94 -31.98 -18.99
CA LEU A 166 -2.93 -30.91 -18.90
C LEU A 166 -2.36 -29.55 -18.49
N PHE A 167 -1.10 -29.26 -18.81
CA PHE A 167 -0.50 -27.94 -18.54
C PHE A 167 -1.30 -26.77 -19.13
N GLY A 168 -1.90 -26.95 -20.32
CA GLY A 168 -2.75 -25.94 -20.95
C GLY A 168 -4.00 -25.61 -20.13
N VAL A 169 -4.60 -26.61 -19.46
CA VAL A 169 -5.74 -26.40 -18.55
C VAL A 169 -5.29 -25.64 -17.31
N THR A 170 -4.10 -25.95 -16.78
CA THR A 170 -3.50 -25.19 -15.66
C THR A 170 -3.28 -23.73 -16.01
N MET A 171 -2.72 -23.43 -17.19
CA MET A 171 -2.56 -22.04 -17.66
C MET A 171 -3.90 -21.33 -17.84
N PHE A 172 -4.91 -22.00 -18.40
CA PHE A 172 -6.25 -21.43 -18.53
C PHE A 172 -6.86 -21.11 -17.16
N ALA A 173 -6.81 -22.07 -16.23
CA ALA A 173 -7.32 -21.88 -14.87
C ALA A 173 -6.60 -20.74 -14.14
N GLN A 174 -5.27 -20.67 -14.26
CA GLN A 174 -4.45 -19.60 -13.71
C GLN A 174 -4.78 -18.23 -14.33
N THR A 175 -5.12 -18.19 -15.61
CA THR A 175 -5.59 -16.98 -16.29
C THR A 175 -6.95 -16.52 -15.76
N VAL A 176 -7.86 -17.44 -15.43
CA VAL A 176 -9.13 -17.07 -14.79
C VAL A 176 -8.88 -16.47 -13.40
N CYS A 177 -7.96 -17.03 -12.62
CA CYS A 177 -7.56 -16.49 -11.32
C CYS A 177 -6.85 -15.13 -11.43
N SER A 178 -6.08 -14.90 -12.49
CA SER A 178 -5.42 -13.61 -12.71
C SER A 178 -6.41 -12.50 -13.06
N VAL A 179 -7.42 -12.79 -13.90
CA VAL A 179 -8.50 -11.86 -14.18
C VAL A 179 -9.25 -11.52 -12.89
N ALA A 180 -9.44 -12.49 -11.99
CA ALA A 180 -10.03 -12.25 -10.68
C ALA A 180 -9.22 -11.21 -9.88
N GLN A 181 -7.89 -11.32 -9.84
CA GLN A 181 -6.99 -10.44 -9.09
C GLN A 181 -7.20 -8.95 -9.40
N VAL A 182 -7.51 -8.62 -10.66
CA VAL A 182 -7.73 -7.25 -11.12
C VAL A 182 -8.88 -6.59 -10.36
N PHE A 183 -9.94 -7.36 -10.09
CA PHE A 183 -11.08 -6.90 -9.29
C PHE A 183 -10.82 -6.97 -7.78
N ILE A 184 -9.66 -7.45 -7.33
CA ILE A 184 -9.33 -7.63 -5.91
C ILE A 184 -8.37 -6.54 -5.45
N LEU A 185 -7.27 -6.29 -6.16
CA LEU A 185 -6.21 -5.38 -5.68
C LEU A 185 -6.63 -3.90 -5.64
N GLY A 186 -7.62 -3.49 -6.45
CA GLY A 186 -8.13 -2.11 -6.45
C GLY A 186 -9.22 -1.83 -5.39
N LEU A 187 -9.69 -2.85 -4.67
CA LEU A 187 -10.79 -2.74 -3.72
C LEU A 187 -10.42 -2.27 -2.29
N PRO A 188 -9.22 -2.47 -1.73
CA PRO A 188 -8.92 -2.10 -0.34
C PRO A 188 -9.27 -0.65 0.01
N SER A 189 -8.82 0.30 -0.82
CA SER A 189 -9.08 1.74 -0.63
C SER A 189 -10.58 2.08 -0.74
N GLN A 190 -11.29 1.42 -1.65
CA GLN A 190 -12.72 1.63 -1.86
C GLN A 190 -13.58 1.01 -0.76
N VAL A 191 -13.23 -0.19 -0.28
CA VAL A 191 -13.90 -0.80 0.89
C VAL A 191 -13.68 0.09 2.12
N ALA A 192 -12.45 0.58 2.31
CA ALA A 192 -12.11 1.45 3.41
C ALA A 192 -12.88 2.77 3.35
N SER A 193 -12.90 3.44 2.21
CA SER A 193 -13.62 4.71 2.06
C SER A 193 -15.13 4.53 2.26
N VAL A 194 -15.77 3.53 1.63
CA VAL A 194 -17.24 3.35 1.60
C VAL A 194 -17.82 2.84 2.92
N TRP A 195 -17.06 2.12 3.74
CA TRP A 195 -17.58 1.46 4.95
C TRP A 195 -16.99 1.97 6.27
N PHE A 196 -15.87 2.70 6.24
CA PHE A 196 -15.18 3.18 7.44
C PHE A 196 -15.17 4.71 7.51
N GLY A 197 -15.13 5.24 8.74
CA GLY A 197 -15.07 6.68 8.96
C GLY A 197 -13.65 7.21 8.76
N PRO A 198 -13.45 8.54 8.63
CA PRO A 198 -12.16 9.15 8.26
C PRO A 198 -10.97 8.73 9.14
N LYS A 199 -11.21 8.47 10.44
CA LYS A 199 -10.18 8.04 11.39
C LYS A 199 -9.74 6.58 11.23
N GLU A 200 -10.52 5.75 10.56
CA GLU A 200 -10.32 4.30 10.44
C GLU A 200 -10.04 3.84 9.00
N VAL A 201 -10.14 4.73 8.00
CA VAL A 201 -9.94 4.40 6.56
C VAL A 201 -8.54 3.82 6.32
N SER A 202 -7.48 4.50 6.78
CA SER A 202 -6.11 4.03 6.55
C SER A 202 -5.87 2.65 7.19
N THR A 203 -6.33 2.44 8.43
CA THR A 203 -6.22 1.13 9.11
C THR A 203 -7.01 0.03 8.41
N ALA A 204 -8.22 0.33 7.91
CA ALA A 204 -9.03 -0.64 7.18
C ALA A 204 -8.39 -1.01 5.83
N CYS A 205 -7.86 -0.03 5.10
CA CYS A 205 -7.12 -0.24 3.85
C CYS A 205 -5.88 -1.10 4.10
N ALA A 206 -5.06 -0.74 5.10
CA ALA A 206 -3.87 -1.51 5.49
C ALA A 206 -4.22 -2.96 5.87
N THR A 207 -5.28 -3.18 6.63
CA THR A 207 -5.74 -4.53 7.00
C THR A 207 -6.11 -5.37 5.76
N ALA A 208 -6.82 -4.76 4.81
CA ALA A 208 -7.20 -5.39 3.55
C ALA A 208 -5.98 -5.77 2.70
N VAL A 209 -4.97 -4.90 2.62
CA VAL A 209 -3.70 -5.17 1.93
C VAL A 209 -2.89 -6.27 2.64
N LEU A 210 -2.80 -6.22 3.98
CA LEU A 210 -2.14 -7.26 4.78
C LEU A 210 -2.78 -8.64 4.61
N GLY A 211 -4.10 -8.71 4.37
CA GLY A 211 -4.77 -9.96 4.04
C GLY A 211 -4.20 -10.62 2.77
N ASN A 212 -3.90 -9.81 1.75
CA ASN A 212 -3.23 -10.30 0.53
C ASN A 212 -1.82 -10.83 0.85
N GLN A 213 -1.03 -10.09 1.61
CA GLN A 213 0.32 -10.49 2.02
C GLN A 213 0.31 -11.79 2.84
N LEU A 214 -0.66 -11.96 3.73
CA LEU A 214 -0.84 -13.20 4.48
C LEU A 214 -1.12 -14.39 3.55
N GLY A 215 -1.82 -14.16 2.44
CA GLY A 215 -2.06 -15.18 1.41
C GLY A 215 -0.79 -15.61 0.72
N THR A 216 0.07 -14.66 0.37
CA THR A 216 1.41 -14.93 -0.18
C THR A 216 2.26 -15.71 0.84
N ALA A 217 2.24 -15.33 2.12
CA ALA A 217 2.95 -16.05 3.19
C ALA A 217 2.49 -17.52 3.31
N ILE A 218 1.18 -17.77 3.34
CA ILE A 218 0.63 -19.12 3.33
C ILE A 218 1.01 -19.85 2.04
N GLY A 219 1.02 -19.15 0.90
CA GLY A 219 1.42 -19.66 -0.39
C GLY A 219 2.90 -20.06 -0.47
N PHE A 220 3.77 -19.47 0.34
CA PHE A 220 5.16 -19.91 0.47
C PHE A 220 5.31 -21.16 1.34
N LEU A 221 4.46 -21.31 2.36
CA LEU A 221 4.57 -22.40 3.35
C LEU A 221 3.84 -23.67 2.92
N LEU A 222 2.59 -23.54 2.50
CA LEU A 222 1.67 -24.66 2.41
C LEU A 222 1.95 -25.57 1.19
N PRO A 223 2.24 -25.06 -0.03
CA PRO A 223 2.49 -25.92 -1.19
C PRO A 223 3.70 -26.85 -1.03
N PRO A 224 4.88 -26.42 -0.55
CA PRO A 224 6.01 -27.34 -0.32
C PRO A 224 5.74 -28.40 0.76
N VAL A 225 4.85 -28.12 1.71
CA VAL A 225 4.48 -29.06 2.79
C VAL A 225 3.43 -30.05 2.32
N LEU A 226 2.44 -29.61 1.55
CA LEU A 226 1.37 -30.47 1.02
C LEU A 226 1.82 -31.31 -0.16
N VAL A 227 2.75 -30.79 -0.97
CA VAL A 227 3.29 -31.45 -2.15
C VAL A 227 4.80 -31.54 -1.97
N PRO A 228 5.30 -32.44 -1.10
CA PRO A 228 6.72 -32.71 -1.02
C PRO A 228 7.21 -33.33 -2.33
N LYS A 229 8.47 -33.05 -2.68
CA LYS A 229 9.09 -33.67 -3.86
C LYS A 229 9.30 -35.16 -3.60
N VAL A 230 8.71 -36.00 -4.44
CA VAL A 230 8.89 -37.45 -4.40
C VAL A 230 9.44 -37.90 -5.75
N ASP A 231 10.59 -38.54 -5.75
CA ASP A 231 11.21 -39.02 -6.99
C ASP A 231 10.46 -40.25 -7.53
N ASN A 232 10.20 -40.24 -8.83
CA ASN A 232 9.62 -41.35 -9.61
C ASN A 232 8.20 -41.81 -9.23
N ASP A 233 7.44 -41.03 -8.45
CA ASP A 233 6.03 -41.30 -8.14
C ASP A 233 5.11 -40.16 -8.59
N VAL A 234 4.71 -40.23 -9.86
CA VAL A 234 3.82 -39.25 -10.50
C VAL A 234 2.40 -39.36 -9.95
N GLU A 235 1.95 -40.55 -9.56
CA GLU A 235 0.60 -40.76 -9.02
C GLU A 235 0.46 -40.12 -7.64
N LEU A 236 1.43 -40.34 -6.74
CA LEU A 236 1.46 -39.72 -5.42
C LEU A 236 1.58 -38.20 -5.52
N THR A 237 2.43 -37.70 -6.43
CA THR A 237 2.56 -36.26 -6.69
C THR A 237 1.24 -35.67 -7.16
N GLY A 238 0.55 -36.33 -8.10
CA GLY A 238 -0.78 -35.93 -8.56
C GLY A 238 -1.83 -35.97 -7.46
N HIS A 239 -1.80 -36.96 -6.57
CA HIS A 239 -2.69 -37.03 -5.42
C HIS A 239 -2.50 -35.85 -4.47
N ASN A 240 -1.24 -35.52 -4.12
CA ASN A 240 -0.89 -34.39 -3.27
C ASN A 240 -1.32 -33.05 -3.88
N ILE A 241 -1.08 -32.85 -5.18
CA ILE A 241 -1.55 -31.67 -5.93
C ILE A 241 -3.09 -31.59 -5.88
N SER A 242 -3.79 -32.72 -6.04
CA SER A 242 -5.25 -32.78 -5.97
C SER A 242 -5.77 -32.33 -4.61
N ILE A 243 -5.18 -32.80 -3.51
CA ILE A 243 -5.56 -32.38 -2.14
C ILE A 243 -5.44 -30.86 -2.00
N MET A 244 -4.31 -30.29 -2.45
CA MET A 244 -4.08 -28.84 -2.40
C MET A 244 -5.12 -28.06 -3.21
N PHE A 245 -5.45 -28.52 -4.42
CA PHE A 245 -6.43 -27.85 -5.28
C PHE A 245 -7.86 -27.97 -4.75
N TYR A 246 -8.29 -29.17 -4.30
CA TYR A 246 -9.61 -29.35 -3.71
C TYR A 246 -9.78 -28.51 -2.43
N GLY A 247 -8.77 -28.47 -1.57
CA GLY A 247 -8.78 -27.61 -0.38
C GLY A 247 -8.96 -26.13 -0.75
N THR A 248 -8.21 -25.66 -1.75
CA THR A 248 -8.32 -24.29 -2.26
C THR A 248 -9.71 -24.01 -2.86
N ALA A 249 -10.28 -24.95 -3.61
CA ALA A 249 -11.58 -24.83 -4.24
C ALA A 249 -12.72 -24.78 -3.21
N VAL A 250 -12.68 -25.62 -2.17
CA VAL A 250 -13.64 -25.60 -1.06
C VAL A 250 -13.60 -24.26 -0.32
N VAL A 251 -12.41 -23.79 0.07
CA VAL A 251 -12.27 -22.50 0.77
C VAL A 251 -12.75 -21.35 -0.11
N SER A 252 -12.39 -21.35 -1.41
CA SER A 252 -12.84 -20.33 -2.37
C SER A 252 -14.36 -20.32 -2.54
N THR A 253 -14.99 -21.50 -2.57
CA THR A 253 -16.45 -21.65 -2.68
C THR A 253 -17.17 -21.10 -1.45
N LEU A 254 -16.69 -21.42 -0.24
CA LEU A 254 -17.24 -20.89 1.00
C LEU A 254 -17.16 -19.37 1.05
N LEU A 255 -16.02 -18.79 0.65
CA LEU A 255 -15.82 -17.34 0.61
C LEU A 255 -16.67 -16.66 -0.48
N PHE A 256 -16.90 -17.31 -1.61
CA PHE A 256 -17.80 -16.80 -2.64
C PHE A 256 -19.26 -16.75 -2.13
N ILE A 257 -19.74 -17.83 -1.49
CA ILE A 257 -21.07 -17.87 -0.86
C ILE A 257 -21.19 -16.78 0.21
N LEU A 258 -20.16 -16.63 1.04
CA LEU A 258 -20.14 -15.59 2.07
C LEU A 258 -20.11 -14.18 1.48
N THR A 259 -19.42 -13.98 0.35
CA THR A 259 -19.43 -12.70 -0.39
C THR A 259 -20.85 -12.39 -0.89
N ILE A 260 -21.56 -13.37 -1.47
CA ILE A 260 -22.96 -13.21 -1.90
C ILE A 260 -23.87 -12.78 -0.73
N ALA A 261 -23.71 -13.39 0.44
CA ALA A 261 -24.53 -13.12 1.61
C ALA A 261 -24.19 -11.78 2.30
N VAL A 262 -22.90 -11.45 2.40
CA VAL A 262 -22.40 -10.35 3.24
C VAL A 262 -22.20 -9.05 2.47
N PHE A 263 -21.69 -9.07 1.24
CA PHE A 263 -21.36 -7.84 0.53
C PHE A 263 -22.61 -7.05 0.14
N LYS A 264 -22.67 -5.80 0.60
CA LYS A 264 -23.67 -4.81 0.18
C LYS A 264 -22.95 -3.67 -0.52
N GLU A 265 -23.66 -3.01 -1.43
CA GLU A 265 -23.08 -1.98 -2.29
C GLU A 265 -22.60 -0.77 -1.47
N LYS A 266 -23.48 -0.21 -0.64
CA LYS A 266 -23.19 0.87 0.31
C LYS A 266 -24.00 0.64 1.60
N PRO A 267 -23.55 1.14 2.76
CA PRO A 267 -24.40 1.18 3.95
C PRO A 267 -25.62 2.06 3.69
N LYS A 268 -26.75 1.80 4.37
CA LYS A 268 -28.00 2.58 4.20
C LYS A 268 -27.86 4.05 4.62
N ILE A 269 -26.89 4.34 5.48
CA ILE A 269 -26.55 5.67 5.98
C ILE A 269 -25.02 5.78 5.82
N PRO A 270 -24.50 6.85 5.18
CA PRO A 270 -23.07 6.97 4.89
C PRO A 270 -22.21 7.05 6.17
N PRO A 271 -20.97 6.55 6.13
CA PRO A 271 -20.07 6.55 7.28
C PRO A 271 -19.38 7.92 7.52
N SER A 272 -19.39 8.83 6.54
CA SER A 272 -18.78 10.16 6.65
C SER A 272 -19.62 11.24 5.95
N GLN A 273 -19.47 12.49 6.39
CA GLN A 273 -20.12 13.63 5.73
C GLN A 273 -19.59 13.85 4.30
N SER A 274 -18.30 13.63 4.05
CA SER A 274 -17.73 13.69 2.70
C SER A 274 -18.40 12.71 1.73
N GLN A 275 -18.78 11.51 2.20
CA GLN A 275 -19.54 10.57 1.39
C GLN A 275 -21.02 10.87 1.30
N ALA A 276 -21.58 11.58 2.28
CA ALA A 276 -22.95 12.05 2.24
C ALA A 276 -23.12 13.19 1.21
N VAL A 277 -22.11 14.06 1.09
CA VAL A 277 -22.04 15.11 0.05
C VAL A 277 -21.85 14.50 -1.34
N LEU A 278 -20.89 13.57 -1.51
CA LEU A 278 -20.69 12.82 -2.76
C LEU A 278 -21.88 11.93 -3.19
N GLN A 279 -22.80 11.62 -2.28
CA GLN A 279 -24.06 10.92 -2.61
C GLN A 279 -25.16 11.86 -3.11
N ASN A 280 -25.10 13.13 -2.71
CA ASN A 280 -26.09 14.15 -3.04
C ASN A 280 -25.70 14.98 -4.28
N GLU A 281 -24.42 15.07 -4.61
CA GLU A 281 -23.98 15.56 -5.91
C GLU A 281 -24.42 14.60 -7.02
N ALA A 282 -25.03 15.14 -8.07
CA ALA A 282 -25.22 14.38 -9.31
C ALA A 282 -23.86 13.83 -9.75
N PRO A 283 -23.79 12.65 -10.39
CA PRO A 283 -22.52 12.14 -10.90
C PRO A 283 -22.07 13.05 -12.04
N GLU A 284 -21.49 14.20 -11.71
CA GLU A 284 -20.77 15.01 -12.65
C GLU A 284 -19.69 14.13 -13.26
N ASP A 285 -19.47 14.31 -14.55
CA ASP A 285 -18.47 13.63 -15.35
C ASP A 285 -17.06 14.02 -14.85
N TYR A 286 -16.69 13.62 -13.62
CA TYR A 286 -15.30 13.53 -13.21
C TYR A 286 -14.67 12.47 -14.08
N SER A 287 -14.24 12.92 -15.25
CA SER A 287 -13.81 12.05 -16.32
C SER A 287 -12.54 11.36 -15.84
N TYR A 288 -12.66 10.08 -15.51
CA TYR A 288 -11.54 9.19 -15.16
C TYR A 288 -10.35 9.36 -16.12
N LYS A 289 -10.64 9.64 -17.40
CA LYS A 289 -9.63 9.97 -18.41
C LYS A 289 -8.87 11.26 -18.07
N THR A 290 -9.57 12.31 -17.66
CA THR A 290 -8.95 13.57 -17.21
C THR A 290 -8.07 13.35 -15.98
N SER A 291 -8.54 12.57 -14.99
CA SER A 291 -7.75 12.22 -13.80
C SER A 291 -6.44 11.51 -14.18
N ILE A 292 -6.51 10.49 -15.03
CA ILE A 292 -5.30 9.80 -15.55
C ILE A 292 -4.37 10.79 -16.26
N VAL A 293 -4.89 11.65 -17.14
CA VAL A 293 -4.07 12.62 -17.87
C VAL A 293 -3.38 13.60 -16.92
N ASN A 294 -4.08 14.06 -15.88
CA ASN A 294 -3.51 14.93 -14.85
C ASN A 294 -2.39 14.24 -14.08
N LEU A 295 -2.59 12.97 -13.71
CA LEU A 295 -1.58 12.16 -13.03
C LEU A 295 -0.31 12.00 -13.88
N PHE A 296 -0.43 11.69 -15.17
CA PHE A 296 0.75 11.59 -16.05
C PHE A 296 1.41 12.93 -16.38
N ARG A 297 0.71 14.06 -16.19
CA ARG A 297 1.31 15.41 -16.26
C ARG A 297 2.03 15.80 -14.97
N ASN A 298 1.78 15.12 -13.86
CA ASN A 298 2.41 15.37 -12.57
C ASN A 298 3.77 14.65 -12.50
N VAL A 299 4.85 15.39 -12.78
CA VAL A 299 6.22 14.85 -12.83
C VAL A 299 6.63 14.12 -11.52
N PRO A 300 6.43 14.68 -10.31
CA PRO A 300 6.62 13.95 -9.06
C PRO A 300 5.92 12.58 -9.01
N PHE A 301 4.66 12.53 -9.46
CA PHE A 301 3.90 11.27 -9.50
C PHE A 301 4.46 10.30 -10.53
N VAL A 302 4.86 10.74 -11.72
CA VAL A 302 5.47 9.85 -12.73
C VAL A 302 6.81 9.26 -12.24
N LEU A 303 7.62 10.05 -11.53
CA LEU A 303 8.85 9.56 -10.92
C LEU A 303 8.56 8.52 -9.82
N LEU A 304 7.55 8.77 -8.99
CA LEU A 304 7.07 7.82 -7.99
C LEU A 304 6.51 6.54 -8.65
N LEU A 305 5.74 6.69 -9.72
CA LEU A 305 5.14 5.61 -10.48
C LEU A 305 6.21 4.63 -11.00
N ILE A 306 7.28 5.16 -11.60
CA ILE A 306 8.38 4.36 -12.14
C ILE A 306 9.20 3.73 -11.01
N SER A 307 9.60 4.50 -10.00
CA SER A 307 10.41 3.99 -8.88
C SER A 307 9.66 2.94 -8.06
N TYR A 308 8.37 3.15 -7.79
CA TYR A 308 7.50 2.17 -7.14
C TYR A 308 7.37 0.89 -7.96
N GLY A 309 7.22 1.04 -9.29
CA GLY A 309 7.18 -0.06 -10.22
C GLY A 309 8.44 -0.92 -10.15
N ILE A 310 9.62 -0.29 -10.16
CA ILE A 310 10.91 -0.97 -10.04
C ILE A 310 11.00 -1.75 -8.72
N MET A 311 10.70 -1.11 -7.58
CA MET A 311 10.79 -1.77 -6.27
C MET A 311 9.84 -2.97 -6.19
N THR A 312 8.57 -2.75 -6.49
CA THR A 312 7.53 -3.79 -6.38
C THR A 312 7.72 -4.90 -7.41
N GLY A 313 8.11 -4.55 -8.64
CA GLY A 313 8.44 -5.53 -9.67
C GLY A 313 9.64 -6.39 -9.29
N SER A 314 10.64 -5.81 -8.62
CA SER A 314 11.77 -6.57 -8.07
C SER A 314 11.31 -7.55 -7.00
N PHE A 315 10.37 -7.14 -6.14
CA PHE A 315 9.79 -8.01 -5.09
C PHE A 315 9.04 -9.19 -5.71
N TYR A 316 8.23 -8.95 -6.74
CA TYR A 316 7.52 -10.00 -7.47
C TYR A 316 8.47 -10.98 -8.15
N SER A 317 9.56 -10.47 -8.73
CA SER A 317 10.58 -11.26 -9.39
C SER A 317 11.33 -12.16 -8.41
N VAL A 318 11.82 -11.59 -7.29
CA VAL A 318 12.47 -12.34 -6.20
C VAL A 318 11.52 -13.40 -5.63
N SER A 319 10.26 -13.04 -5.38
CA SER A 319 9.25 -13.95 -4.83
C SER A 319 8.96 -15.13 -5.77
N THR A 320 8.83 -14.86 -7.07
CA THR A 320 8.53 -15.88 -8.09
C THR A 320 9.70 -16.84 -8.28
N LEU A 321 10.91 -16.32 -8.36
CA LEU A 321 12.12 -17.12 -8.66
C LEU A 321 12.80 -17.67 -7.41
N LEU A 322 12.25 -17.44 -6.22
CA LEU A 322 12.86 -17.84 -4.96
C LEU A 322 13.17 -19.34 -4.90
N ASN A 323 12.24 -20.20 -5.32
CA ASN A 323 12.47 -21.64 -5.37
C ASN A 323 13.68 -21.99 -6.24
N GLN A 324 13.75 -21.42 -7.44
CA GLN A 324 14.84 -21.65 -8.38
C GLN A 324 16.18 -21.18 -7.80
N MET A 325 16.23 -19.99 -7.19
CA MET A 325 17.44 -19.46 -6.56
C MET A 325 17.96 -20.34 -5.42
N ILE A 326 17.06 -20.81 -4.53
CA ILE A 326 17.46 -21.64 -3.39
C ILE A 326 17.88 -23.03 -3.85
N THR A 327 17.07 -23.69 -4.68
CA THR A 327 17.36 -25.06 -5.15
C THR A 327 18.61 -25.15 -6.03
N PHE A 328 19.02 -24.06 -6.69
CA PHE A 328 20.28 -24.00 -7.44
C PHE A 328 21.51 -24.13 -6.53
N HIS A 329 21.51 -23.48 -5.37
CA HIS A 329 22.63 -23.53 -4.41
C HIS A 329 22.48 -24.62 -3.35
N TYR A 330 21.24 -25.00 -3.01
CA TYR A 330 20.89 -25.97 -1.97
C TYR A 330 19.92 -27.01 -2.54
N ALA A 331 20.47 -28.04 -3.18
CA ALA A 331 19.68 -29.12 -3.77
C ALA A 331 18.88 -29.88 -2.69
N GLY A 332 17.59 -30.14 -2.94
CA GLY A 332 16.70 -30.86 -2.01
C GLY A 332 16.10 -29.99 -0.90
N GLU A 333 16.34 -28.68 -0.91
CA GLU A 333 15.84 -27.74 0.11
C GLU A 333 14.55 -27.01 -0.30
N GLU A 334 13.66 -27.67 -1.05
CA GLU A 334 12.39 -27.08 -1.52
C GLU A 334 11.50 -26.57 -0.36
N VAL A 335 11.46 -27.32 0.75
CA VAL A 335 10.69 -26.93 1.95
C VAL A 335 11.31 -25.70 2.62
N ASN A 336 12.64 -25.64 2.69
CA ASN A 336 13.33 -24.50 3.26
C ASN A 336 13.26 -23.27 2.34
N ALA A 337 13.22 -23.43 1.01
CA ALA A 337 12.90 -22.35 0.09
C ALA A 337 11.53 -21.72 0.40
N GLY A 338 10.53 -22.56 0.66
CA GLY A 338 9.21 -22.13 1.15
C GLY A 338 9.28 -21.36 2.46
N ARG A 339 10.03 -21.86 3.44
CA ARG A 339 10.20 -21.19 4.74
C ARG A 339 10.97 -19.88 4.64
N ILE A 340 11.95 -19.76 3.74
CA ILE A 340 12.65 -18.50 3.46
C ILE A 340 11.67 -17.49 2.86
N GLY A 341 10.83 -17.91 1.91
CA GLY A 341 9.78 -17.06 1.34
C GLY A 341 8.75 -16.61 2.37
N LEU A 342 8.34 -17.52 3.27
CA LEU A 342 7.50 -17.18 4.42
C LEU A 342 8.16 -16.12 5.31
N THR A 343 9.45 -16.30 5.63
CA THR A 343 10.22 -15.36 6.47
C THR A 343 10.29 -13.98 5.81
N LEU A 344 10.55 -13.95 4.49
CA LEU A 344 10.59 -12.73 3.68
C LEU A 344 9.25 -11.97 3.76
N VAL A 345 8.12 -12.65 3.57
CA VAL A 345 6.80 -11.99 3.60
C VAL A 345 6.39 -11.58 5.01
N LEU A 346 6.59 -12.43 6.03
CA LEU A 346 6.21 -12.10 7.40
C LEU A 346 7.04 -10.95 7.97
N ALA A 347 8.36 -10.96 7.75
CA ALA A 347 9.21 -9.82 8.11
C ALA A 347 8.76 -8.56 7.36
N GLY A 348 8.38 -8.71 6.09
CA GLY A 348 7.78 -7.67 5.27
C GLY A 348 6.51 -7.06 5.84
N MET A 349 5.57 -7.89 6.32
CA MET A 349 4.34 -7.42 6.98
C MET A 349 4.65 -6.58 8.22
N VAL A 350 5.61 -7.02 9.04
CA VAL A 350 6.08 -6.26 10.21
C VAL A 350 6.70 -4.93 9.76
N GLY A 351 7.53 -4.95 8.71
CA GLY A 351 8.11 -3.75 8.10
C GLY A 351 7.05 -2.76 7.61
N SER A 352 6.02 -3.23 6.90
CA SER A 352 4.92 -2.40 6.42
C SER A 352 4.17 -1.71 7.56
N ILE A 353 3.90 -2.42 8.66
CA ILE A 353 3.24 -1.84 9.84
C ILE A 353 4.13 -0.78 10.49
N ILE A 354 5.40 -1.10 10.74
CA ILE A 354 6.34 -0.17 11.40
C ILE A 354 6.56 1.09 10.54
N CYS A 355 6.80 0.92 9.24
CA CYS A 355 6.99 2.02 8.31
C CYS A 355 5.72 2.88 8.17
N GLY A 356 4.53 2.27 8.15
CA GLY A 356 3.26 2.98 8.14
C GLY A 356 3.04 3.82 9.41
N LEU A 357 3.21 3.22 10.59
CA LEU A 357 3.09 3.92 11.87
C LEU A 357 4.12 5.05 12.01
N TRP A 358 5.36 4.81 11.57
CA TRP A 358 6.40 5.82 11.55
C TRP A 358 6.01 7.00 10.66
N LEU A 359 5.48 6.71 9.47
CA LEU A 359 5.07 7.74 8.52
C LEU A 359 3.87 8.55 9.03
N ASP A 360 2.92 7.88 9.70
CA ASP A 360 1.79 8.54 10.34
C ASP A 360 2.23 9.53 11.41
N TYR A 361 3.27 9.20 12.16
CA TYR A 361 3.84 10.06 13.19
C TYR A 361 4.73 11.17 12.61
N SER A 362 5.70 10.82 11.76
CA SER A 362 6.74 11.75 11.31
C SER A 362 6.28 12.67 10.18
N LYS A 363 5.28 12.25 9.38
CA LYS A 363 4.84 12.92 8.14
C LYS A 363 5.96 13.17 7.13
N THR A 364 7.09 12.48 7.25
CA THR A 364 8.27 12.63 6.37
C THR A 364 8.21 11.71 5.15
N TYR A 365 7.16 11.83 4.34
CA TYR A 365 6.85 10.93 3.20
C TYR A 365 8.03 10.66 2.27
N LYS A 366 8.67 11.71 1.74
CA LYS A 366 9.82 11.55 0.82
C LYS A 366 11.01 10.88 1.49
N GLN A 367 11.42 11.36 2.66
CA GLN A 367 12.65 10.89 3.33
C GLN A 367 12.54 9.44 3.76
N THR A 368 11.41 9.07 4.38
CA THR A 368 11.15 7.68 4.79
C THR A 368 11.13 6.75 3.58
N THR A 369 10.44 7.15 2.51
CA THR A 369 10.39 6.37 1.25
C THR A 369 11.79 6.14 0.67
N LEU A 370 12.63 7.18 0.61
CA LEU A 370 13.99 7.09 0.09
C LEU A 370 14.89 6.19 0.96
N ILE A 371 14.84 6.35 2.29
CA ILE A 371 15.66 5.56 3.23
C ILE A 371 15.29 4.08 3.12
N VAL A 372 13.99 3.75 3.15
CA VAL A 372 13.53 2.36 3.03
C VAL A 372 13.91 1.78 1.66
N TYR A 373 13.88 2.58 0.59
CA TYR A 373 14.36 2.16 -0.73
C TYR A 373 15.85 1.77 -0.68
N ILE A 374 16.70 2.65 -0.13
CA ILE A 374 18.15 2.39 -0.01
C ILE A 374 18.40 1.14 0.84
N LEU A 375 17.70 0.96 1.95
CA LEU A 375 17.83 -0.22 2.81
C LEU A 375 17.38 -1.50 2.10
N SER A 376 16.35 -1.42 1.25
CA SER A 376 15.91 -2.55 0.41
C SER A 376 16.97 -2.93 -0.62
N PHE A 377 17.62 -1.94 -1.25
CA PHE A 377 18.73 -2.17 -2.18
C PHE A 377 19.95 -2.79 -1.50
N VAL A 378 20.35 -2.27 -0.33
CA VAL A 378 21.42 -2.87 0.48
C VAL A 378 21.05 -4.30 0.90
N GLY A 379 19.80 -4.52 1.33
CA GLY A 379 19.27 -5.84 1.64
C GLY A 379 19.35 -6.80 0.45
N MET A 380 19.06 -6.32 -0.76
CA MET A 380 19.15 -7.12 -1.98
C MET A 380 20.60 -7.48 -2.33
N LEU A 381 21.54 -6.54 -2.20
CA LEU A 381 22.97 -6.81 -2.37
C LEU A 381 23.45 -7.86 -1.36
N VAL A 382 23.14 -7.68 -0.08
CA VAL A 382 23.52 -8.61 0.97
C VAL A 382 22.92 -9.99 0.73
N PHE A 383 21.63 -10.08 0.39
CA PHE A 383 20.98 -11.35 0.02
C PHE A 383 21.71 -12.00 -1.17
N THR A 384 22.00 -11.24 -2.22
CA THR A 384 22.66 -11.72 -3.44
C THR A 384 24.02 -12.37 -3.16
N PHE A 385 24.88 -11.71 -2.40
CA PHE A 385 26.24 -12.18 -2.11
C PHE A 385 26.33 -13.12 -0.91
N THR A 386 25.20 -13.45 -0.27
CA THR A 386 25.15 -14.44 0.84
C THR A 386 24.46 -15.74 0.45
N LEU A 387 23.79 -15.79 -0.71
CA LEU A 387 23.07 -16.96 -1.19
C LEU A 387 23.96 -18.20 -1.35
N ASP A 388 25.19 -18.03 -1.82
CA ASP A 388 26.13 -19.11 -2.18
C ASP A 388 27.09 -19.51 -1.05
N LEU A 389 26.97 -18.93 0.15
CA LEU A 389 27.87 -19.19 1.28
C LEU A 389 27.69 -20.57 1.94
N GLY A 390 26.74 -21.38 1.49
CA GLY A 390 26.48 -22.73 2.03
C GLY A 390 25.83 -22.75 3.42
N ASN A 391 25.33 -21.62 3.92
CA ASN A 391 24.67 -21.53 5.23
C ASN A 391 23.23 -20.99 5.11
N LEU A 392 22.26 -21.90 5.21
CA LEU A 392 20.83 -21.58 5.12
C LEU A 392 20.38 -20.54 6.17
N ILE A 393 20.95 -20.55 7.39
CA ILE A 393 20.57 -19.59 8.43
C ILE A 393 20.88 -18.16 7.98
N VAL A 394 22.00 -17.96 7.28
CA VAL A 394 22.35 -16.65 6.72
C VAL A 394 21.29 -16.22 5.71
N VAL A 395 20.86 -17.13 4.83
CA VAL A 395 19.80 -16.85 3.83
C VAL A 395 18.46 -16.52 4.48
N PHE A 396 18.10 -17.18 5.60
CA PHE A 396 16.91 -16.83 6.38
C PHE A 396 16.99 -15.40 6.92
N VAL A 397 18.13 -15.04 7.52
CA VAL A 397 18.34 -13.71 8.11
C VAL A 397 18.34 -12.64 7.02
N THR A 398 19.12 -12.84 5.95
CA THR A 398 19.23 -11.84 4.87
C THR A 398 17.94 -11.74 4.05
N GLY A 399 17.24 -12.85 3.82
CA GLY A 399 15.92 -12.86 3.20
C GLY A 399 14.85 -12.17 4.05
N GLY A 400 14.89 -12.35 5.37
CA GLY A 400 14.02 -11.62 6.30
C GLY A 400 14.28 -10.12 6.32
N VAL A 401 15.55 -9.70 6.37
CA VAL A 401 15.94 -8.28 6.30
C VAL A 401 15.54 -7.65 4.97
N LEU A 402 15.78 -8.33 3.85
CA LEU A 402 15.31 -7.91 2.53
C LEU A 402 13.79 -7.75 2.52
N GLY A 403 13.07 -8.78 2.96
CA GLY A 403 11.60 -8.79 3.02
C GLY A 403 11.04 -7.63 3.84
N PHE A 404 11.60 -7.37 5.01
CA PHE A 404 11.22 -6.27 5.91
C PHE A 404 11.20 -4.92 5.19
N PHE A 405 12.31 -4.54 4.54
CA PHE A 405 12.41 -3.24 3.89
C PHE A 405 11.65 -3.20 2.56
N MET A 406 11.76 -4.25 1.76
CA MET A 406 11.19 -4.30 0.41
C MET A 406 9.66 -4.30 0.44
N THR A 407 9.06 -5.05 1.35
CA THR A 407 7.60 -5.04 1.56
C THR A 407 7.17 -3.81 2.37
N GLY A 408 8.01 -3.35 3.29
CA GLY A 408 7.80 -2.11 4.05
C GLY A 408 7.61 -0.87 3.17
N TYR A 409 8.21 -0.88 1.98
CA TYR A 409 8.07 0.16 0.98
C TYR A 409 6.67 0.29 0.35
N LEU A 410 5.93 -0.81 0.19
CA LEU A 410 4.62 -0.84 -0.48
C LEU A 410 3.62 0.21 0.07
N PRO A 411 3.29 0.23 1.37
CA PRO A 411 2.36 1.22 1.91
C PRO A 411 2.91 2.66 1.83
N LEU A 412 4.23 2.85 1.93
CA LEU A 412 4.85 4.17 1.80
C LEU A 412 4.61 4.78 0.41
N GLY A 413 4.67 3.95 -0.63
CA GLY A 413 4.39 4.37 -2.00
C GLY A 413 2.95 4.86 -2.20
N PHE A 414 1.96 4.15 -1.62
CA PHE A 414 0.56 4.56 -1.70
C PHE A 414 0.31 5.88 -0.96
N GLU A 415 0.76 5.98 0.29
CA GLU A 415 0.60 7.18 1.11
C GLU A 415 1.30 8.39 0.47
N PHE A 416 2.52 8.21 -0.06
CA PHE A 416 3.24 9.29 -0.73
C PHE A 416 2.56 9.70 -2.04
N ALA A 417 1.98 8.76 -2.78
CA ALA A 417 1.24 9.08 -4.00
C ALA A 417 0.00 9.90 -3.71
N VAL A 418 -0.82 9.51 -2.73
CA VAL A 418 -2.00 10.27 -2.31
C VAL A 418 -1.63 11.71 -1.96
N GLU A 419 -0.51 11.91 -1.28
CA GLU A 419 -0.04 13.22 -0.85
C GLU A 419 0.36 14.15 -2.02
N ILE A 420 1.04 13.62 -3.04
CA ILE A 420 1.50 14.42 -4.20
C ILE A 420 0.46 14.55 -5.32
N THR A 421 -0.55 13.69 -5.34
CA THR A 421 -1.62 13.69 -6.34
C THR A 421 -2.89 14.39 -5.91
N TYR A 422 -3.03 14.82 -4.66
CA TYR A 422 -4.22 15.56 -4.20
C TYR A 422 -4.55 16.75 -5.14
N PRO A 423 -5.82 16.95 -5.54
CA PRO A 423 -7.06 16.28 -5.09
C PRO A 423 -7.54 15.08 -5.96
N GLU A 424 -6.65 14.42 -6.71
CA GLU A 424 -7.01 13.27 -7.55
C GLU A 424 -7.47 12.05 -6.73
N SER A 425 -8.32 11.20 -7.32
CA SER A 425 -8.85 9.98 -6.70
C SER A 425 -7.74 9.02 -6.24
N GLU A 426 -7.79 8.64 -4.95
CA GLU A 426 -6.90 7.64 -4.35
C GLU A 426 -6.96 6.30 -5.11
N GLY A 427 -8.14 5.91 -5.58
CA GLY A 427 -8.33 4.69 -6.36
C GLY A 427 -7.59 4.72 -7.70
N THR A 428 -7.61 5.86 -8.41
CA THR A 428 -6.90 6.01 -9.69
C THR A 428 -5.39 6.00 -9.50
N SER A 429 -4.89 6.75 -8.51
CA SER A 429 -3.45 6.85 -8.19
C SER A 429 -2.86 5.49 -7.78
N SER A 430 -3.52 4.79 -6.84
CA SER A 430 -3.12 3.44 -6.40
C SER A 430 -3.27 2.39 -7.50
N GLY A 431 -4.30 2.50 -8.36
CA GLY A 431 -4.48 1.63 -9.51
C GLY A 431 -3.33 1.74 -10.52
N LEU A 432 -2.88 2.96 -10.83
CA LEU A 432 -1.73 3.20 -11.71
C LEU A 432 -0.42 2.72 -11.09
N LEU A 433 -0.18 2.93 -9.79
CA LEU A 433 0.98 2.37 -9.08
C LEU A 433 1.05 0.85 -9.21
N ASN A 434 -0.06 0.16 -8.97
CA ASN A 434 -0.14 -1.28 -9.17
C ASN A 434 0.10 -1.65 -10.64
N ALA A 435 -0.45 -0.92 -11.61
CA ALA A 435 -0.18 -1.19 -13.02
C ALA A 435 1.32 -1.09 -13.36
N SER A 436 2.00 -0.07 -12.83
CA SER A 436 3.46 0.07 -12.95
C SER A 436 4.22 -1.11 -12.33
N ALA A 437 3.84 -1.51 -11.12
CA ALA A 437 4.41 -2.69 -10.45
C ALA A 437 4.27 -3.97 -11.27
N GLN A 438 3.12 -4.17 -11.93
CA GLN A 438 2.89 -5.33 -12.78
C GLN A 438 3.74 -5.28 -14.06
N ILE A 439 3.88 -4.11 -14.69
CA ILE A 439 4.74 -3.95 -15.89
C ILE A 439 6.19 -4.30 -15.55
N PHE A 440 6.75 -3.71 -14.50
CA PHE A 440 8.11 -4.02 -14.07
C PHE A 440 8.24 -5.45 -13.57
N GLY A 441 7.22 -6.00 -12.91
CA GLY A 441 7.17 -7.41 -12.52
C GLY A 441 7.32 -8.35 -13.71
N ILE A 442 6.62 -8.11 -14.82
CA ILE A 442 6.76 -8.90 -16.06
C ILE A 442 8.19 -8.81 -16.58
N LEU A 443 8.70 -7.59 -16.75
CA LEU A 443 10.03 -7.35 -17.31
C LEU A 443 11.12 -8.01 -16.47
N PHE A 444 11.06 -7.82 -15.15
CA PHE A 444 12.07 -8.30 -14.22
C PHE A 444 11.99 -9.80 -14.02
N THR A 445 10.80 -10.38 -13.87
CA THR A 445 10.64 -11.84 -13.72
C THR A 445 11.18 -12.55 -14.95
N LEU A 446 10.83 -12.11 -16.16
CA LEU A 446 11.31 -12.74 -17.40
C LEU A 446 12.81 -12.55 -17.61
N ALA A 447 13.33 -11.34 -17.37
CA ALA A 447 14.76 -11.07 -17.51
C ALA A 447 15.59 -11.85 -16.48
N GLN A 448 15.18 -11.84 -15.22
CA GLN A 448 15.85 -12.57 -14.13
C GLN A 448 15.78 -14.08 -14.36
N ALA A 449 14.63 -14.64 -14.79
CA ALA A 449 14.49 -16.06 -15.10
C ALA A 449 15.48 -16.48 -16.21
N LYS A 450 15.57 -15.68 -17.27
CA LYS A 450 16.52 -15.92 -18.37
C LYS A 450 17.97 -15.86 -17.90
N LEU A 451 18.35 -14.82 -17.14
CA LEU A 451 19.71 -14.69 -16.60
C LEU A 451 20.06 -15.81 -15.62
N THR A 452 19.10 -16.26 -14.82
CA THR A 452 19.27 -17.37 -13.87
C THR A 452 19.50 -18.69 -14.61
N THR A 453 18.77 -18.91 -15.70
CA THR A 453 18.89 -20.12 -16.53
C THR A 453 20.16 -20.14 -17.36
N ASP A 454 20.50 -19.03 -18.01
CA ASP A 454 21.64 -18.92 -18.93
C ASP A 454 22.98 -18.80 -18.18
N TYR A 455 22.97 -18.28 -16.94
CA TYR A 455 24.16 -18.06 -16.11
C TYR A 455 24.01 -18.66 -14.71
N ASN A 456 23.48 -17.88 -13.75
CA ASN A 456 23.28 -18.27 -12.36
C ASN A 456 22.32 -17.29 -11.64
N PRO A 457 21.79 -17.63 -10.45
CA PRO A 457 20.95 -16.73 -9.66
C PRO A 457 21.57 -15.36 -9.37
N GLN A 458 22.89 -15.31 -9.16
CA GLN A 458 23.62 -14.08 -8.86
C GLN A 458 23.52 -13.06 -10.00
N ALA A 459 23.64 -13.48 -11.25
CA ALA A 459 23.51 -12.61 -12.42
C ALA A 459 22.12 -11.96 -12.50
N GLY A 460 21.07 -12.76 -12.26
CA GLY A 460 19.70 -12.27 -12.19
C GLY A 460 19.48 -11.25 -11.06
N ASN A 461 20.08 -11.50 -9.91
CA ASN A 461 19.99 -10.58 -8.77
C ASN A 461 20.77 -9.29 -8.97
N ILE A 462 21.94 -9.33 -9.61
CA ILE A 462 22.71 -8.12 -9.98
C ILE A 462 21.91 -7.25 -10.96
N PHE A 463 21.18 -7.86 -11.90
CA PHE A 463 20.26 -7.14 -12.78
C PHE A 463 19.18 -6.37 -11.99
N LEU A 464 18.57 -7.00 -10.97
CA LEU A 464 17.62 -6.32 -10.10
C LEU A 464 18.28 -5.19 -9.29
N CYS A 465 19.48 -5.42 -8.74
CA CYS A 465 20.24 -4.40 -8.01
C CYS A 465 20.49 -3.16 -8.89
N ALA A 466 20.89 -3.33 -10.14
CA ALA A 466 21.13 -2.23 -11.07
C ALA A 466 19.86 -1.37 -11.27
N TRP A 467 18.71 -2.01 -11.47
CA TRP A 467 17.43 -1.31 -11.61
C TRP A 467 16.96 -0.66 -10.30
N MET A 468 17.13 -1.34 -9.16
CA MET A 468 16.84 -0.76 -7.85
C MET A 468 17.69 0.49 -7.59
N PHE A 469 18.95 0.52 -8.01
CA PHE A 469 19.79 1.72 -7.93
C PHE A 469 19.24 2.88 -8.77
N VAL A 470 18.76 2.61 -9.99
CA VAL A 470 18.02 3.60 -10.79
C VAL A 470 16.78 4.10 -10.04
N GLY A 471 16.03 3.21 -9.40
CA GLY A 471 14.88 3.56 -8.58
C GLY A 471 15.21 4.48 -7.39
N ILE A 472 16.37 4.31 -6.75
CA ILE A 472 16.88 5.23 -5.71
C ILE A 472 17.06 6.63 -6.29
N ILE A 473 17.74 6.74 -7.44
CA ILE A 473 17.97 8.04 -8.12
C ILE A 473 16.62 8.70 -8.44
N LEU A 474 15.70 7.96 -9.04
CA LEU A 474 14.36 8.47 -9.37
C LEU A 474 13.62 8.95 -8.12
N THR A 475 13.66 8.17 -7.03
CA THR A 475 13.02 8.53 -5.75
C THR A 475 13.63 9.79 -5.15
N ALA A 476 14.95 9.94 -5.21
CA ALA A 476 15.65 11.12 -4.70
C ALA A 476 15.26 12.41 -5.45
N LEU A 477 15.01 12.30 -6.77
CA LEU A 477 14.60 13.40 -7.64
C LEU A 477 13.15 13.86 -7.46
N ILE A 478 12.31 13.08 -6.75
CA ILE A 478 10.92 13.47 -6.49
C ILE A 478 10.91 14.76 -5.64
N ARG A 479 10.23 15.81 -6.12
CA ARG A 479 10.02 17.03 -5.33
C ARG A 479 8.94 16.77 -4.28
N SER A 480 9.24 17.15 -3.03
CA SER A 480 8.39 16.94 -1.85
C SER A 480 7.46 18.14 -1.61
N ASP A 481 6.76 18.61 -2.65
CA ASP A 481 5.70 19.60 -2.43
C ASP A 481 4.48 18.86 -1.88
N LEU A 482 4.36 18.81 -0.55
CA LEU A 482 3.31 18.11 0.19
C LEU A 482 1.98 18.89 0.08
N LYS A 483 1.25 18.68 -1.01
CA LYS A 483 0.06 19.47 -1.35
C LYS A 483 -1.07 19.31 -0.32
N ARG A 484 -1.30 18.11 0.20
CA ARG A 484 -2.40 17.83 1.13
C ARG A 484 -2.07 18.25 2.56
N HIS A 485 -0.82 18.07 3.00
CA HIS A 485 -0.34 18.59 4.28
C HIS A 485 -0.40 20.11 4.31
N ASN A 486 0.04 20.79 3.24
CA ASN A 486 0.00 22.25 3.15
C ASN A 486 -1.45 22.79 3.20
N VAL A 487 -2.39 22.11 2.55
CA VAL A 487 -3.83 22.47 2.62
C VAL A 487 -4.40 22.22 4.03
N ASN A 488 -4.09 21.08 4.67
CA ASN A 488 -4.54 20.77 6.03
C ASN A 488 -3.89 21.67 7.10
N ALA A 489 -2.72 22.24 6.82
CA ALA A 489 -2.02 23.20 7.68
C ALA A 489 -2.48 24.66 7.44
N GLY A 490 -3.44 24.90 6.53
CA GLY A 490 -3.92 26.25 6.22
C GLY A 490 -2.97 27.09 5.36
N ILE A 491 -1.90 26.50 4.80
CA ILE A 491 -0.94 27.17 3.93
C ILE A 491 -1.51 27.16 2.51
N THR A 492 -2.50 28.03 2.26
CA THR A 492 -2.99 28.32 0.91
C THR A 492 -1.88 29.09 0.17
N LYS A 493 -1.77 28.94 -1.16
CA LYS A 493 -0.74 29.56 -2.03
C LYS A 493 -0.52 31.08 -1.87
N SER A 494 -1.33 31.77 -1.07
CA SER A 494 -1.16 33.19 -0.70
C SER A 494 0.10 33.48 0.12
N GLU A 495 0.70 32.51 0.82
CA GLU A 495 1.86 32.78 1.69
C GLU A 495 3.24 32.55 1.03
N LEU A 496 3.28 32.01 -0.19
CA LEU A 496 4.53 31.84 -0.95
C LEU A 496 4.72 32.99 -1.94
N LYS A 497 4.98 34.19 -1.42
CA LYS A 497 5.73 35.21 -2.17
C LYS A 497 7.11 35.35 -1.55
N PRO A 498 8.22 35.16 -2.30
CA PRO A 498 9.51 35.56 -1.82
C PRO A 498 9.50 37.09 -1.66
N VAL A 499 9.60 37.56 -0.43
CA VAL A 499 9.83 38.98 -0.16
C VAL A 499 11.21 39.32 -0.75
N PRO A 500 11.33 40.28 -1.68
CA PRO A 500 12.64 40.81 -2.03
C PRO A 500 13.17 41.55 -0.81
N VAL A 501 14.33 41.15 -0.31
CA VAL A 501 15.05 41.91 0.73
C VAL A 501 15.40 43.26 0.12
N GLN A 502 14.66 44.31 0.46
CA GLN A 502 15.11 45.69 0.32
C GLN A 502 16.10 45.96 1.46
N GLU A 503 17.37 46.15 1.12
CA GLU A 503 18.34 46.76 2.02
C GLU A 503 17.91 48.19 2.30
N GLU A 504 17.19 48.42 3.40
CA GLU A 504 17.04 49.76 3.97
C GLU A 504 18.29 50.10 4.78
N GLY A 505 19.03 51.09 4.27
CA GLY A 505 20.25 51.62 4.87
C GLY A 505 20.01 52.18 6.27
N PHE A 506 20.80 51.67 7.21
CA PHE A 506 20.93 52.22 8.55
C PHE A 506 21.69 53.56 8.47
N ILE A 507 20.97 54.69 8.52
CA ILE A 507 21.58 56.01 8.77
C ILE A 507 21.77 56.13 10.28
N ILE A 508 23.02 55.97 10.73
CA ILE A 508 23.44 56.29 12.10
C ILE A 508 23.60 57.80 12.18
N SER A 509 22.70 58.48 12.90
CA SER A 509 22.89 59.88 13.30
C SER A 509 23.82 59.96 14.51
N THR A 510 25.12 60.16 14.27
CA THR A 510 26.06 60.60 15.32
C THR A 510 26.08 62.13 15.36
N THR A 511 25.43 62.70 16.37
CA THR A 511 25.75 64.04 16.87
C THR A 511 27.14 64.03 17.50
N GLN A 512 28.10 64.71 16.87
CA GLN A 512 29.32 65.17 17.52
C GLN A 512 29.46 66.68 17.32
N SER A 513 29.33 67.40 18.43
CA SER A 513 29.82 68.75 18.60
C SER A 513 31.35 68.75 18.68
N SER A 514 32.04 69.60 17.91
CA SER A 514 33.10 70.48 18.40
C SER A 514 33.79 71.21 17.25
N SER A 515 33.77 72.54 17.38
CA SER A 515 34.71 73.55 16.88
C SER A 515 36.11 73.10 16.46
N ALA A 516 36.63 73.69 15.37
CA ALA A 516 37.63 74.77 15.40
C ALA A 516 38.59 74.73 14.20
N VAL A 517 38.69 75.90 13.53
CA VAL A 517 39.72 76.42 12.60
C VAL A 517 39.84 75.79 11.22
#